data_AF-A0A8T1S3A7-F1
#
_entry.id   AF-A0A8T1S3A7-F1
#
_cell.length_a   1.000
_cell.length_b   1.000
_cell.length_c   1.000
_cell.angle_alpha   90.00
_cell.angle_beta   90.00
_cell.angle_gamma   90.00
#
_symmetry.space_group_name_H-M   'P 1'
#
loop_
_entity.id
_entity.type
_entity.pdbx_description
1 polymer ?
#
loop_
_entity_poly.entity_id
_entity_poly.type
_entity_poly.pdbx_seq_one_letter_code
_entity_poly.pdbx_strand_id
1 'polypeptide(L)'
;MPPHEQEGGSGRLRAGLGDGRETGASDPPEPQGRPGGAAKTFTFDAVYDASSKQADLYDETVRPLIDSVLQGFNGTIFAYGQTGTGKTYTMQGAWTDPEKRGVVPNSFEHIFTHISRSQNQQFLVRASYLEIYQEEIRDLLAKDQSKKLELKENPETGVYIKDLSSFVTKNVKEIEHVMNLGNQTRSVGSTNMNEYSSRSHAIFVITVECSETGPDGEDHIRVGKLNLVDLAGSERQSKMGGQGERPKEASKINLSLSALGNVISALIDGKSTHIPYRDSKLTRLLQDSLGGNAKTIMVATLGPASHSYDESLSTLRFANRAKNIKNKPRVNEDPKDTLLREFQEEITRLKAQLEKRGMLSQKRRRNSRRKKVVEGEGNTEAEGEEDNDEGLEKNMENYLKEQKERLEEEKAAIQDDHSLVSEEKQKLLEEKEKMIEDLRKEQEATELLAIKYKVSVSVLTAPPRVCVAKLG
;
A
#
# COMPACT_ATOMS: atom_id res chain seq x y z
N MET A 1 -15.89 54.91 -1.04
CA MET A 1 -16.93 54.29 -0.19
C MET A 1 -17.47 53.08 -0.94
N PRO A 2 -17.67 51.94 -0.26
CA PRO A 2 -16.79 50.77 -0.38
C PRO A 2 -17.37 49.60 -1.21
N PRO A 3 -16.58 48.50 -1.40
CA PRO A 3 -16.88 47.38 -2.29
C PRO A 3 -17.68 46.27 -1.59
N HIS A 4 -18.32 45.40 -2.37
CA HIS A 4 -18.92 44.16 -1.89
C HIS A 4 -17.98 42.98 -2.11
N GLU A 5 -17.55 42.38 -1.00
CA GLU A 5 -16.99 41.03 -0.89
C GLU A 5 -18.08 39.98 -1.15
N GLN A 6 -17.69 38.84 -1.76
CA GLN A 6 -18.23 37.49 -1.52
C GLN A 6 -17.27 36.51 -2.22
N GLU A 7 -16.33 35.92 -1.47
CA GLU A 7 -16.39 34.63 -0.76
C GLU A 7 -16.17 33.42 -1.68
N GLY A 8 -15.06 32.73 -1.41
CA GLY A 8 -14.65 31.49 -2.05
C GLY A 8 -15.54 30.31 -1.66
N GLY A 9 -16.05 29.61 -2.66
CA GLY A 9 -16.78 28.36 -2.50
C GLY A 9 -15.83 27.16 -2.52
N SER A 10 -15.55 26.61 -1.34
CA SER A 10 -15.06 25.24 -1.17
C SER A 10 -16.14 24.27 -1.70
N GLY A 11 -15.83 23.52 -2.75
CA GLY A 11 -16.70 22.48 -3.31
C GLY A 11 -16.81 21.28 -2.39
N ARG A 12 -17.69 21.34 -1.38
CA ARG A 12 -18.17 20.17 -0.62
C ARG A 12 -19.49 19.70 -1.23
N LEU A 13 -19.50 18.54 -1.87
CA LEU A 13 -20.73 17.79 -2.10
C LEU A 13 -20.99 16.88 -0.90
N ARG A 14 -22.13 17.11 -0.22
CA ARG A 14 -22.59 16.41 0.98
C ARG A 14 -23.80 15.54 0.62
N ALA A 15 -23.78 14.26 0.99
CA ALA A 15 -24.92 13.39 1.33
C ALA A 15 -24.35 12.00 1.62
N GLY A 16 -24.68 11.23 2.65
CA GLY A 16 -25.55 11.30 3.82
C GLY A 16 -25.38 9.93 4.49
N LEU A 17 -25.16 9.90 5.81
CA LEU A 17 -24.90 8.67 6.55
C LEU A 17 -26.15 7.77 6.55
N GLY A 18 -25.98 6.52 6.14
CA GLY A 18 -26.98 5.45 6.23
C GLY A 18 -26.27 4.17 6.64
N ASP A 19 -26.74 3.61 7.75
CA ASP A 19 -26.16 2.52 8.52
C ASP A 19 -26.17 1.17 7.77
N GLY A 20 -25.25 0.28 8.13
CA GLY A 20 -25.05 -1.00 7.47
C GLY A 20 -26.03 -2.09 7.89
N ARG A 21 -26.45 -2.92 6.92
CA ARG A 21 -26.59 -4.39 6.93
C ARG A 21 -27.48 -4.83 5.77
N GLU A 22 -27.08 -5.88 5.06
CA GLU A 22 -27.90 -6.99 4.50
C GLU A 22 -27.01 -7.79 3.52
N THR A 23 -26.53 -8.97 3.91
CA THR A 23 -27.10 -10.33 3.72
C THR A 23 -27.19 -10.77 2.26
N GLY A 24 -26.49 -11.86 1.95
CA GLY A 24 -26.43 -12.46 0.63
C GLY A 24 -27.74 -13.14 0.22
N ALA A 25 -28.16 -12.85 -1.00
CA ALA A 25 -28.98 -13.72 -1.84
C ALA A 25 -28.71 -13.36 -3.30
N SER A 26 -28.65 -14.37 -4.15
CA SER A 26 -28.42 -14.26 -5.59
C SER A 26 -29.68 -13.77 -6.31
N ASP A 27 -29.64 -12.57 -6.89
CA ASP A 27 -30.75 -12.04 -7.70
C ASP A 27 -30.70 -12.52 -9.17
N PRO A 28 -31.85 -12.84 -9.79
CA PRO A 28 -31.96 -13.23 -11.19
C PRO A 28 -31.84 -12.01 -12.13
N PRO A 29 -31.63 -12.21 -13.46
CA PRO A 29 -31.38 -11.10 -14.38
C PRO A 29 -32.67 -10.32 -14.67
N GLU A 30 -32.68 -9.01 -14.36
CA GLU A 30 -33.76 -8.09 -14.75
C GLU A 30 -33.71 -7.74 -16.25
N PRO A 31 -34.87 -7.60 -16.91
CA PRO A 31 -34.96 -7.24 -18.32
C PRO A 31 -34.74 -5.73 -18.55
N GLN A 32 -34.30 -5.41 -19.77
CA GLN A 32 -33.83 -4.11 -20.22
C GLN A 32 -34.79 -2.93 -19.97
N GLY A 33 -34.24 -1.86 -19.39
CA GLY A 33 -34.53 -0.47 -19.73
C GLY A 33 -35.93 0.08 -19.43
N ARG A 34 -36.22 0.39 -18.16
CA ARG A 34 -37.23 1.43 -17.82
C ARG A 34 -36.53 2.75 -17.48
N PRO A 35 -37.02 3.91 -17.97
CA PRO A 35 -36.56 5.22 -17.51
C PRO A 35 -37.11 5.42 -16.08
N GLY A 36 -36.30 5.06 -15.08
CA GLY A 36 -36.71 5.07 -13.68
C GLY A 36 -35.88 4.20 -12.73
N GLY A 37 -34.79 3.58 -13.18
CA GLY A 37 -33.87 2.90 -12.27
C GLY A 37 -33.22 3.90 -11.31
N ALA A 38 -33.21 3.59 -10.01
CA ALA A 38 -32.55 4.41 -9.01
C ALA A 38 -31.07 4.61 -9.38
N ALA A 39 -30.58 5.85 -9.25
CA ALA A 39 -29.19 6.18 -9.51
C ALA A 39 -28.27 5.34 -8.59
N LYS A 40 -27.26 4.68 -9.17
CA LYS A 40 -26.27 3.91 -8.43
C LYS A 40 -25.06 4.79 -8.15
N THR A 41 -24.78 5.02 -6.88
CA THR A 41 -23.65 5.86 -6.43
C THR A 41 -22.49 4.99 -5.96
N PHE A 42 -21.27 5.39 -6.33
CA PHE A 42 -20.02 4.76 -5.91
C PHE A 42 -19.07 5.82 -5.34
N THR A 43 -18.19 5.42 -4.44
CA THR A 43 -17.16 6.30 -3.84
C THR A 43 -15.79 5.66 -4.01
N PHE A 44 -14.83 6.44 -4.51
CA PHE A 44 -13.44 6.05 -4.76
C PHE A 44 -12.50 7.08 -4.13
N ASP A 45 -11.20 6.75 -4.11
CA ASP A 45 -10.16 7.64 -3.57
C ASP A 45 -10.08 8.96 -4.34
N ALA A 46 -10.23 8.91 -5.66
CA ALA A 46 -10.36 10.07 -6.55
C ALA A 46 -11.28 9.75 -7.74
N VAL A 47 -11.90 10.78 -8.32
CA VAL A 47 -12.76 10.66 -9.52
C VAL A 47 -12.42 11.79 -10.48
N TYR A 48 -12.13 11.43 -11.73
CA TYR A 48 -11.79 12.36 -12.81
C TYR A 48 -12.93 12.38 -13.83
N ASP A 49 -13.41 13.58 -14.16
CA ASP A 49 -14.49 13.77 -15.14
C ASP A 49 -13.92 14.03 -16.54
N ALA A 50 -14.80 14.30 -17.51
CA ALA A 50 -14.40 14.53 -18.90
C ALA A 50 -13.58 15.82 -19.11
N SER A 51 -13.55 16.73 -18.13
CA SER A 51 -12.77 17.97 -18.16
C SER A 51 -11.39 17.82 -17.51
N SER A 52 -11.15 16.74 -16.77
CA SER A 52 -9.86 16.45 -16.15
C SER A 52 -8.75 16.26 -17.19
N LYS A 53 -7.58 16.85 -16.91
CA LYS A 53 -6.38 16.73 -17.74
C LYS A 53 -5.53 15.54 -17.30
N GLN A 54 -4.59 15.15 -18.16
CA GLN A 54 -3.62 14.10 -17.82
C GLN A 54 -2.75 14.49 -16.63
N ALA A 55 -2.42 15.79 -16.51
CA ALA A 55 -1.64 16.33 -15.40
C ALA A 55 -2.38 16.19 -14.06
N ASP A 56 -3.71 16.40 -14.04
CA ASP A 56 -4.51 16.30 -12.80
C ASP A 56 -4.41 14.89 -12.22
N LEU A 57 -4.63 13.87 -13.05
CA LEU A 57 -4.49 12.46 -12.65
C LEU A 57 -3.06 12.14 -12.21
N TYR A 58 -2.07 12.66 -12.95
CA TYR A 58 -0.67 12.36 -12.68
C TYR A 58 -0.22 12.95 -11.34
N ASP A 59 -0.46 14.24 -11.12
CA ASP A 59 0.01 14.97 -9.94
C ASP A 59 -0.71 14.56 -8.66
N GLU A 60 -2.03 14.32 -8.73
CA GLU A 60 -2.82 13.95 -7.55
C GLU A 60 -2.61 12.50 -7.13
N THR A 61 -2.64 11.56 -8.08
CA THR A 61 -2.71 10.12 -7.77
C THR A 61 -1.41 9.38 -8.07
N VAL A 62 -0.73 9.67 -9.18
CA VAL A 62 0.42 8.87 -9.65
C VAL A 62 1.73 9.31 -9.04
N ARG A 63 1.99 10.61 -8.94
CA ARG A 63 3.25 11.19 -8.47
C ARG A 63 3.71 10.58 -7.13
N PRO A 64 2.86 10.46 -6.08
CA PRO A 64 3.28 9.84 -4.81
C PRO A 64 3.72 8.38 -4.93
N LEU A 65 3.17 7.64 -5.91
CA LEU A 65 3.59 6.27 -6.19
C LEU A 65 4.98 6.24 -6.83
N ILE A 66 5.24 7.13 -7.79
CA ILE A 66 6.56 7.22 -8.44
C ILE A 66 7.63 7.61 -7.42
N ASP A 67 7.34 8.56 -6.52
CA ASP A 67 8.22 8.93 -5.41
C ASP A 67 8.53 7.73 -4.51
N SER A 68 7.52 6.88 -4.25
CA SER A 68 7.72 5.65 -3.49
C SER A 68 8.62 4.65 -4.22
N VAL A 69 8.49 4.51 -5.54
CA VAL A 69 9.38 3.62 -6.31
C VAL A 69 10.82 4.11 -6.26
N LEU A 70 11.05 5.42 -6.37
CA LEU A 70 12.39 6.01 -6.26
C LEU A 70 13.02 5.79 -4.87
N GLN A 71 12.19 5.60 -3.84
CA GLN A 71 12.62 5.22 -2.49
C GLN A 71 12.82 3.69 -2.31
N GLY A 72 12.62 2.87 -3.33
CA GLY A 72 12.84 1.43 -3.28
C GLY A 72 11.58 0.59 -3.04
N PHE A 73 10.38 1.16 -3.09
CA PHE A 73 9.15 0.36 -3.05
C PHE A 73 8.82 -0.24 -4.42
N ASN A 74 8.11 -1.38 -4.42
CA ASN A 74 7.41 -1.83 -5.62
C ASN A 74 6.15 -0.99 -5.85
N GLY A 75 5.92 -0.58 -7.09
CA GLY A 75 4.76 0.18 -7.52
C GLY A 75 4.10 -0.46 -8.73
N THR A 76 2.77 -0.46 -8.77
CA THR A 76 2.02 -0.92 -9.95
C THR A 76 0.89 0.05 -10.26
N ILE A 77 0.79 0.46 -11.52
CA ILE A 77 -0.33 1.23 -12.06
C ILE A 77 -0.94 0.39 -13.17
N PHE A 78 -2.23 0.07 -13.08
CA PHE A 78 -2.93 -0.61 -14.16
C PHE A 78 -4.21 0.10 -14.56
N ALA A 79 -4.41 0.26 -15.86
CA ALA A 79 -5.65 0.77 -16.44
C ALA A 79 -6.60 -0.38 -16.77
N TYR A 80 -7.85 -0.28 -16.32
CA TYR A 80 -8.89 -1.29 -16.50
C TYR A 80 -10.19 -0.67 -17.01
N GLY A 81 -10.89 -1.35 -17.91
CA GLY A 81 -12.13 -0.85 -18.51
C GLY A 81 -12.40 -1.45 -19.90
N GLN A 82 -13.55 -1.13 -20.47
CA GLN A 82 -13.96 -1.59 -21.79
C GLN A 82 -13.01 -1.04 -22.89
N THR A 83 -12.88 -1.71 -24.02
CA THR A 83 -12.17 -1.17 -25.18
C THR A 83 -12.75 0.18 -25.61
N GLY A 84 -11.87 1.15 -25.86
CA GLY A 84 -12.27 2.51 -26.24
C GLY A 84 -12.62 3.45 -25.08
N THR A 85 -12.61 3.00 -23.81
CA THR A 85 -12.89 3.88 -22.66
C THR A 85 -11.72 4.76 -22.23
N GLY A 86 -10.53 4.58 -22.83
CA GLY A 86 -9.37 5.44 -22.59
C GLY A 86 -8.19 4.81 -21.86
N LYS A 87 -8.14 3.49 -21.63
CA LYS A 87 -6.98 2.82 -20.97
C LYS A 87 -5.61 3.23 -21.54
N THR A 88 -5.41 3.03 -22.84
CA THR A 88 -4.18 3.41 -23.53
C THR A 88 -3.97 4.93 -23.57
N TYR A 89 -5.04 5.72 -23.61
CA TYR A 89 -4.95 7.18 -23.52
C TYR A 89 -4.45 7.63 -22.14
N THR A 90 -4.96 7.05 -21.04
CA THR A 90 -4.45 7.30 -19.70
C THR A 90 -3.00 6.87 -19.56
N MET A 91 -2.65 5.65 -20.01
CA MET A 91 -1.30 5.12 -19.81
C MET A 91 -0.28 5.80 -20.71
N GLN A 92 -0.50 5.88 -22.01
CA GLN A 92 0.46 6.45 -22.97
C GLN A 92 0.13 7.89 -23.36
N GLY A 93 -1.14 8.17 -23.62
CA GLY A 93 -1.60 9.47 -24.11
C GLY A 93 -1.05 9.80 -25.50
N ALA A 94 -0.96 11.10 -25.80
CA ALA A 94 -0.34 11.60 -27.02
C ALA A 94 1.08 12.11 -26.73
N TRP A 95 2.10 11.34 -27.11
CA TRP A 95 3.51 11.60 -26.79
C TRP A 95 4.02 12.97 -27.27
N THR A 96 3.54 13.42 -28.42
CA THR A 96 3.95 14.68 -29.07
C THR A 96 3.31 15.92 -28.47
N ASP A 97 2.24 15.75 -27.69
CA ASP A 97 1.49 16.84 -27.07
C ASP A 97 1.72 16.81 -25.55
N PRO A 98 2.52 17.73 -24.99
CA PRO A 98 2.87 17.74 -23.58
C PRO A 98 1.65 17.73 -22.64
N GLU A 99 0.54 18.38 -23.02
CA GLU A 99 -0.67 18.43 -22.20
C GLU A 99 -1.45 17.10 -22.21
N LYS A 100 -1.20 16.25 -23.20
CA LYS A 100 -1.89 14.97 -23.41
C LYS A 100 -1.01 13.76 -23.17
N ARG A 101 0.25 13.94 -22.75
CA ARG A 101 1.13 12.85 -22.30
C ARG A 101 0.49 12.08 -21.14
N GLY A 102 0.43 10.76 -21.26
CA GLY A 102 -0.14 9.89 -20.24
C GLY A 102 0.81 9.60 -19.07
N VAL A 103 0.41 8.65 -18.23
CA VAL A 103 1.14 8.21 -17.04
C VAL A 103 2.56 7.76 -17.35
N VAL A 104 2.76 7.00 -18.42
CA VAL A 104 4.05 6.40 -18.79
C VAL A 104 5.09 7.46 -19.16
N PRO A 105 4.88 8.33 -20.17
CA PRO A 105 5.85 9.39 -20.49
C PRO A 105 6.11 10.34 -19.30
N ASN A 106 5.07 10.71 -18.55
CA ASN A 106 5.26 11.57 -17.37
C ASN A 106 6.09 10.88 -16.28
N SER A 107 5.96 9.56 -16.11
CA SER A 107 6.80 8.78 -15.20
C SER A 107 8.26 8.76 -15.62
N PHE A 108 8.56 8.69 -16.92
CA PHE A 108 9.93 8.76 -17.42
C PHE A 108 10.58 10.10 -17.07
N GLU A 109 9.91 11.20 -17.40
CA GLU A 109 10.37 12.56 -17.08
C GLU A 109 10.59 12.73 -15.58
N HIS A 110 9.64 12.26 -14.76
CA HIS A 110 9.72 12.36 -13.31
C HIS A 110 10.93 11.59 -12.74
N ILE A 111 11.12 10.33 -13.14
CA ILE A 111 12.23 9.49 -12.68
C ILE A 111 13.57 10.13 -13.03
N PHE A 112 13.80 10.51 -14.29
CA PHE A 112 15.08 11.09 -14.70
C PHE A 112 15.29 12.51 -14.18
N THR A 113 14.22 13.28 -13.96
CA THR A 113 14.31 14.58 -13.28
C THR A 113 14.75 14.40 -11.83
N HIS A 114 14.21 13.40 -11.13
CA HIS A 114 14.63 13.08 -9.76
C HIS A 114 16.12 12.70 -9.72
N ILE A 115 16.55 11.77 -10.58
CA ILE A 115 17.94 11.31 -10.68
C ILE A 115 18.90 12.46 -11.01
N SER A 116 18.51 13.41 -11.86
CA SER A 116 19.37 14.56 -12.19
C SER A 116 19.50 15.57 -11.05
N ARG A 117 18.56 15.56 -10.09
CA ARG A 117 18.53 16.47 -8.94
C ARG A 117 19.09 15.87 -7.66
N SER A 118 19.17 14.55 -7.56
CA SER A 118 19.76 13.84 -6.43
C SER A 118 21.28 14.08 -6.36
N GLN A 119 21.78 14.30 -5.14
CA GLN A 119 23.20 14.38 -4.84
C GLN A 119 23.57 13.20 -3.94
N ASN A 120 24.81 12.70 -4.05
CA ASN A 120 25.33 11.59 -3.24
C ASN A 120 24.56 10.25 -3.40
N GLN A 121 23.85 10.08 -4.51
CA GLN A 121 23.14 8.85 -4.85
C GLN A 121 23.52 8.42 -6.28
N GLN A 122 23.72 7.12 -6.48
CA GLN A 122 23.95 6.53 -7.80
C GLN A 122 22.72 5.74 -8.22
N PHE A 123 22.24 5.98 -9.44
CA PHE A 123 21.06 5.31 -9.97
C PHE A 123 21.38 4.46 -11.19
N LEU A 124 20.78 3.27 -11.25
CA LEU A 124 20.73 2.43 -12.45
C LEU A 124 19.28 2.15 -12.80
N VAL A 125 18.84 2.65 -13.96
CA VAL A 125 17.49 2.42 -14.47
C VAL A 125 17.52 1.39 -15.59
N ARG A 126 16.67 0.37 -15.47
CA ARG A 126 16.47 -0.67 -16.47
C ARG A 126 15.01 -0.76 -16.87
N ALA A 127 14.75 -0.97 -18.15
CA ALA A 127 13.41 -1.11 -18.71
C ALA A 127 13.23 -2.46 -19.40
N SER A 128 12.08 -3.08 -19.16
CA SER A 128 11.62 -4.29 -19.86
C SER A 128 10.21 -4.05 -20.38
N TYR A 129 9.86 -4.63 -21.52
CA TYR A 129 8.52 -4.47 -22.07
C TYR A 129 8.01 -5.80 -22.61
N LEU A 130 6.85 -6.22 -22.11
CA LEU A 130 6.26 -7.51 -22.45
C LEU A 130 4.77 -7.40 -22.73
N GLU A 131 4.28 -8.44 -23.39
CA GLU A 131 2.87 -8.62 -23.69
C GLU A 131 2.41 -10.01 -23.26
N ILE A 132 1.19 -10.07 -22.72
CA ILE A 132 0.49 -11.32 -22.44
C ILE A 132 -0.68 -11.43 -23.42
N TYR A 133 -0.63 -12.46 -24.25
CA TYR A 133 -1.67 -12.75 -25.23
C TYR A 133 -1.96 -14.25 -25.26
N GLN A 134 -3.24 -14.63 -25.12
CA GLN A 134 -3.67 -16.04 -25.07
C GLN A 134 -2.90 -16.89 -24.03
N GLU A 135 -2.58 -16.32 -22.85
CA GLU A 135 -1.76 -16.93 -21.80
C GLU A 135 -0.30 -17.26 -22.19
N GLU A 136 0.19 -16.67 -23.28
CA GLU A 136 1.59 -16.69 -23.66
C GLU A 136 2.24 -15.33 -23.38
N ILE A 137 3.46 -15.36 -22.84
CA ILE A 137 4.27 -14.16 -22.58
C ILE A 137 5.22 -13.96 -23.75
N ARG A 138 5.20 -12.75 -24.32
CA ARG A 138 6.09 -12.31 -25.38
C ARG A 138 6.92 -11.13 -24.91
N ASP A 139 8.20 -11.15 -25.24
CA ASP A 139 9.12 -10.04 -25.00
C ASP A 139 9.06 -9.08 -26.18
N LEU A 140 8.58 -7.86 -25.97
CA LEU A 140 8.42 -6.88 -27.04
C LEU A 140 9.76 -6.24 -27.48
N LEU A 141 10.84 -6.45 -26.72
CA LEU A 141 12.16 -5.88 -26.97
C LEU A 141 13.17 -6.92 -27.49
N ALA A 142 12.83 -8.21 -27.44
CA ALA A 142 13.67 -9.27 -27.98
C ALA A 142 13.75 -9.23 -29.51
N LYS A 143 14.91 -9.57 -30.08
CA LYS A 143 15.06 -9.73 -31.53
C LYS A 143 14.28 -10.94 -32.06
N ASP A 144 14.25 -12.01 -31.28
CA ASP A 144 13.53 -13.24 -31.60
C ASP A 144 12.16 -13.25 -30.91
N GLN A 145 11.12 -12.95 -31.69
CA GLN A 145 9.72 -12.93 -31.25
C GLN A 145 9.07 -14.31 -31.19
N SER A 146 9.78 -15.38 -31.57
CA SER A 146 9.26 -16.76 -31.52
C SER A 146 9.46 -17.44 -30.18
N LYS A 147 10.37 -16.91 -29.34
CA LYS A 147 10.70 -17.48 -28.04
C LYS A 147 9.54 -17.30 -27.06
N LYS A 148 9.06 -18.41 -26.50
CA LYS A 148 8.08 -18.40 -25.41
C LYS A 148 8.78 -18.22 -24.07
N LEU A 149 8.32 -17.26 -23.27
CA LEU A 149 8.88 -16.99 -21.95
C LEU A 149 8.11 -17.72 -20.85
N GLU A 150 8.83 -18.12 -19.80
CA GLU A 150 8.29 -18.86 -18.66
C GLU A 150 8.34 -18.02 -17.38
N LEU A 151 7.28 -18.16 -16.57
CA LEU A 151 7.24 -17.61 -15.23
C LEU A 151 7.95 -18.55 -14.25
N LYS A 152 8.85 -17.98 -13.47
CA LYS A 152 9.54 -18.61 -12.35
C LYS A 152 9.24 -17.87 -11.06
N GLU A 153 9.47 -18.55 -9.95
CA GLU A 153 9.29 -18.00 -8.60
C GLU A 153 10.62 -18.19 -7.87
N ASN A 154 11.10 -17.14 -7.22
CA ASN A 154 12.23 -17.17 -6.32
C ASN A 154 11.75 -16.70 -4.93
N PRO A 155 12.10 -17.39 -3.83
CA PRO A 155 11.71 -16.99 -2.48
C PRO A 155 12.04 -15.53 -2.12
N GLU A 156 13.15 -15.00 -2.63
CA GLU A 156 13.63 -13.64 -2.31
C GLU A 156 13.05 -12.58 -3.25
N THR A 157 12.99 -12.87 -4.55
CA THR A 157 12.61 -11.88 -5.59
C THR A 157 11.17 -12.01 -6.10
N GLY A 158 10.44 -13.00 -5.60
CA GLY A 158 9.05 -13.25 -5.99
C GLY A 158 8.91 -13.86 -7.40
N VAL A 159 7.81 -13.55 -8.06
CA VAL A 159 7.50 -14.05 -9.40
C VAL A 159 8.27 -13.23 -10.45
N TYR A 160 9.04 -13.90 -11.31
CA TYR A 160 9.80 -13.26 -12.39
C TYR A 160 9.70 -14.04 -13.71
N ILE A 161 10.02 -13.37 -14.81
CA ILE A 161 10.03 -13.98 -16.15
C ILE A 161 11.47 -14.34 -16.49
N LYS A 162 11.73 -15.63 -16.70
CA LYS A 162 13.05 -16.10 -17.11
C LYS A 162 13.37 -15.59 -18.53
N ASP A 163 14.59 -15.09 -18.70
CA ASP A 163 15.15 -14.61 -19.96
C ASP A 163 14.38 -13.41 -20.58
N LEU A 164 13.60 -12.66 -19.79
CA LEU A 164 13.03 -11.40 -20.24
C LEU A 164 14.16 -10.38 -20.46
N SER A 165 14.19 -9.76 -21.63
CA SER A 165 15.20 -8.75 -21.95
C SER A 165 15.00 -7.49 -21.10
N SER A 166 16.12 -6.87 -20.75
CA SER A 166 16.15 -5.66 -19.94
C SER A 166 17.23 -4.73 -20.49
N PHE A 167 16.87 -3.47 -20.70
CA PHE A 167 17.75 -2.47 -21.30
C PHE A 167 18.05 -1.38 -20.28
N VAL A 168 19.34 -1.07 -20.12
CA VAL A 168 19.79 0.06 -19.31
C VAL A 168 19.47 1.35 -20.05
N THR A 169 18.87 2.31 -19.36
CA THR A 169 18.46 3.61 -19.93
C THR A 169 19.02 4.73 -19.06
N LYS A 170 19.76 5.67 -19.65
CA LYS A 170 20.47 6.73 -18.92
C LYS A 170 19.76 8.08 -18.93
N ASN A 171 18.74 8.24 -19.76
CA ASN A 171 17.96 9.46 -19.90
C ASN A 171 16.58 9.16 -20.48
N VAL A 172 15.71 10.17 -20.47
CA VAL A 172 14.33 10.08 -20.99
C VAL A 172 14.29 9.59 -22.44
N LYS A 173 15.18 10.09 -23.31
CA LYS A 173 15.18 9.71 -24.74
C LYS A 173 15.50 8.23 -24.96
N GLU A 174 16.38 7.65 -24.15
CA GLU A 174 16.72 6.23 -24.23
C GLU A 174 15.56 5.33 -23.81
N ILE A 175 14.86 5.65 -22.70
CA ILE A 175 13.71 4.85 -22.27
C ILE A 175 12.50 5.02 -23.21
N GLU A 176 12.31 6.21 -23.76
CA GLU A 176 11.34 6.45 -24.83
C GLU A 176 11.64 5.62 -26.08
N HIS A 177 12.92 5.51 -26.46
CA HIS A 177 13.33 4.68 -27.58
C HIS A 177 13.03 3.20 -27.33
N VAL A 178 13.30 2.69 -26.12
CA VAL A 178 12.95 1.32 -25.71
C VAL A 178 11.44 1.08 -25.83
N MET A 179 10.62 2.02 -25.35
CA MET A 179 9.17 1.90 -25.46
C MET A 179 8.68 1.94 -26.91
N ASN A 180 9.23 2.83 -27.74
CA ASN A 180 8.90 2.93 -29.15
C ASN A 180 9.25 1.65 -29.92
N LEU A 181 10.39 1.02 -29.61
CA LEU A 181 10.76 -0.27 -30.17
C LEU A 181 9.71 -1.34 -29.85
N GLY A 182 9.33 -1.48 -28.58
CA GLY A 182 8.32 -2.47 -28.19
C GLY A 182 6.92 -2.17 -28.75
N ASN A 183 6.54 -0.90 -28.88
CA ASN A 183 5.29 -0.49 -29.54
C ASN A 183 5.28 -0.87 -31.03
N GLN A 184 6.41 -0.72 -31.74
CA GLN A 184 6.53 -1.15 -33.13
C GLN A 184 6.38 -2.67 -33.25
N THR A 185 7.06 -3.44 -32.41
CA THR A 185 6.92 -4.91 -32.34
C THR A 185 5.48 -5.32 -32.10
N ARG A 186 4.81 -4.68 -31.13
CA ARG A 186 3.41 -4.92 -30.80
C ARG A 186 2.47 -4.61 -31.98
N SER A 187 2.73 -3.52 -32.70
CA SER A 187 1.95 -3.12 -33.87
C SER A 187 2.08 -4.11 -35.03
N VAL A 188 3.28 -4.64 -35.30
CA VAL A 188 3.49 -5.65 -36.36
C VAL A 188 2.70 -6.93 -36.06
N GLY A 189 2.63 -7.32 -34.79
CA GLY A 189 1.75 -8.40 -34.34
C GLY A 189 0.27 -8.14 -34.64
N SER A 190 -0.18 -6.89 -34.50
CA SER A 190 -1.57 -6.47 -34.71
C SER A 190 -2.02 -6.40 -36.17
N THR A 191 -1.10 -6.09 -37.10
CA THR A 191 -1.43 -6.02 -38.54
C THR A 191 -1.56 -7.39 -39.20
N ASN A 192 -0.94 -8.43 -38.64
CA ASN A 192 -1.04 -9.80 -39.18
C ASN A 192 -2.29 -10.56 -38.72
N MET A 193 -2.97 -10.12 -37.66
CA MET A 193 -4.25 -10.68 -37.18
C MET A 193 -5.05 -9.58 -36.44
N ASN A 194 -6.21 -9.19 -36.99
CA ASN A 194 -7.19 -8.20 -36.50
C ASN A 194 -7.06 -7.70 -35.03
N GLU A 195 -7.13 -6.37 -34.84
CA GLU A 195 -7.43 -5.65 -33.57
C GLU A 195 -6.85 -6.29 -32.29
N TYR A 196 -5.54 -6.54 -32.30
CA TYR A 196 -4.81 -7.28 -31.29
C TYR A 196 -4.62 -6.52 -29.95
N SER A 197 -4.53 -5.18 -30.00
CA SER A 197 -4.24 -4.35 -28.81
C SER A 197 -5.36 -4.34 -27.76
N SER A 198 -6.62 -4.57 -28.17
CA SER A 198 -7.76 -4.69 -27.25
C SER A 198 -7.83 -6.05 -26.56
N ARG A 199 -7.03 -7.02 -27.03
CA ARG A 199 -7.07 -8.44 -26.63
C ARG A 199 -5.82 -8.91 -25.90
N SER A 200 -4.81 -8.06 -25.77
CA SER A 200 -3.56 -8.36 -25.09
C SER A 200 -3.31 -7.39 -23.94
N HIS A 201 -2.57 -7.85 -22.92
CA HIS A 201 -2.12 -7.00 -21.83
C HIS A 201 -0.68 -6.58 -22.10
N ALA A 202 -0.39 -5.29 -22.03
CA ALA A 202 0.98 -4.78 -22.15
C ALA A 202 1.48 -4.34 -20.78
N ILE A 203 2.70 -4.76 -20.42
CA ILE A 203 3.32 -4.43 -19.14
C ILE A 203 4.72 -3.87 -19.39
N PHE A 204 4.86 -2.56 -19.19
CA PHE A 204 6.15 -1.89 -19.20
C PHE A 204 6.70 -1.86 -17.77
N VAL A 205 7.87 -2.43 -17.57
CA VAL A 205 8.50 -2.57 -16.25
C VAL A 205 9.72 -1.66 -16.20
N ILE A 206 9.78 -0.79 -15.20
CA ILE A 206 10.95 0.02 -14.89
C ILE A 206 11.52 -0.47 -13.57
N THR A 207 12.77 -0.90 -13.56
CA THR A 207 13.52 -1.19 -12.34
C THR A 207 14.49 -0.03 -12.10
N VAL A 208 14.40 0.56 -10.92
CA VAL A 208 15.27 1.64 -10.45
C VAL A 208 16.09 1.10 -9.29
N GLU A 209 17.39 0.95 -9.48
CA GLU A 209 18.32 0.66 -8.41
C GLU A 209 18.96 1.97 -7.96
N CYS A 210 19.03 2.18 -6.65
CA CYS A 210 19.64 3.34 -6.02
C CYS A 210 20.69 2.82 -5.04
N SER A 211 21.93 3.29 -5.19
CA SER A 211 23.00 3.11 -4.20
C SER A 211 23.26 4.46 -3.52
N GLU A 212 23.27 4.47 -2.19
CA GLU A 212 23.56 5.64 -1.37
C GLU A 212 24.52 5.25 -0.26
N THR A 213 25.63 5.98 -0.14
CA THR A 213 26.58 5.75 0.94
C THR A 213 25.99 6.25 2.25
N GLY A 214 25.83 5.33 3.20
CA GLY A 214 25.28 5.58 4.52
C GLY A 214 26.22 6.37 5.43
N PRO A 215 25.73 6.79 6.63
CA PRO A 215 26.56 7.44 7.64
C PRO A 215 27.66 6.54 8.22
N ASP A 216 27.50 5.23 8.09
CA ASP A 216 28.46 4.16 8.42
C ASP A 216 29.61 4.06 7.40
N GLY A 217 29.47 4.71 6.24
CA GLY A 217 30.44 4.67 5.15
C GLY A 217 30.27 3.48 4.21
N GLU A 218 29.22 2.67 4.38
CA GLU A 218 28.89 1.55 3.51
C GLU A 218 27.85 1.96 2.45
N ASP A 219 27.83 1.27 1.31
CA ASP A 219 26.86 1.54 0.24
C ASP A 219 25.57 0.75 0.48
N HIS A 220 24.45 1.46 0.69
CA HIS A 220 23.13 0.86 0.84
C HIS A 220 22.39 0.82 -0.50
N ILE A 221 21.96 -0.35 -0.91
CA ILE A 221 21.27 -0.56 -2.20
C ILE A 221 19.77 -0.73 -1.96
N ARG A 222 18.98 0.10 -2.66
CA ARG A 222 17.51 -0.01 -2.71
C ARG A 222 17.06 -0.27 -4.14
N VAL A 223 16.06 -1.13 -4.30
CA VAL A 223 15.53 -1.51 -5.62
C VAL A 223 14.03 -1.26 -5.69
N GLY A 224 13.63 -0.25 -6.46
CA GLY A 224 12.23 0.01 -6.81
C GLY A 224 11.85 -0.66 -8.12
N LYS A 225 10.67 -1.29 -8.18
CA LYS A 225 10.11 -1.83 -9.41
C LYS A 225 8.76 -1.21 -9.70
N LEU A 226 8.64 -0.48 -10.81
CA LEU A 226 7.41 0.10 -11.32
C LEU A 226 6.84 -0.74 -12.46
N ASN A 227 5.64 -1.27 -12.29
CA ASN A 227 4.88 -1.93 -13.36
C ASN A 227 3.81 -0.97 -13.90
N LEU A 228 3.88 -0.65 -15.19
CA LEU A 228 2.94 0.18 -15.92
C LEU A 228 2.14 -0.72 -16.87
N VAL A 229 0.88 -0.98 -16.51
CA VAL A 229 0.06 -2.03 -17.11
C VAL A 229 -1.10 -1.43 -17.89
N ASP A 230 -1.18 -1.74 -19.18
CA ASP A 230 -2.34 -1.47 -20.04
C ASP A 230 -3.06 -2.79 -20.32
N LEU A 231 -4.19 -3.01 -19.64
CA LEU A 231 -4.94 -4.26 -19.73
C LEU A 231 -5.77 -4.33 -21.02
N ALA A 232 -6.09 -5.56 -21.43
CA ALA A 232 -7.10 -5.83 -22.45
C ALA A 232 -8.49 -5.28 -22.06
N GLY A 233 -9.38 -5.16 -23.04
CA GLY A 233 -10.78 -4.75 -22.84
C GLY A 233 -11.54 -5.67 -21.88
N SER A 234 -12.30 -5.09 -20.94
CA SER A 234 -13.10 -5.84 -19.95
C SER A 234 -14.45 -6.33 -20.46
N GLU A 235 -14.83 -5.99 -21.69
CA GLU A 235 -16.16 -6.26 -22.24
C GLU A 235 -16.48 -7.75 -22.46
N ARG A 236 -17.76 -8.09 -22.33
CA ARG A 236 -18.25 -9.45 -22.54
C ARG A 236 -18.48 -9.76 -24.01
N GLN A 237 -18.19 -11.00 -24.38
CA GLN A 237 -18.14 -11.44 -25.78
C GLN A 237 -19.49 -11.47 -26.49
N SER A 238 -20.59 -11.55 -25.74
CA SER A 238 -21.94 -11.53 -26.31
C SER A 238 -22.23 -10.26 -27.13
N LYS A 239 -21.46 -9.19 -26.93
CA LYS A 239 -21.58 -7.92 -27.66
C LYS A 239 -20.61 -7.79 -28.87
N MET A 240 -19.69 -8.74 -29.11
CA MET A 240 -18.62 -8.64 -30.14
C MET A 240 -18.92 -9.29 -31.50
N GLY A 241 -20.17 -9.72 -31.78
CA GLY A 241 -20.74 -9.82 -33.14
C GLY A 241 -19.91 -10.50 -34.25
N GLY A 242 -19.27 -11.65 -34.02
CA GLY A 242 -18.54 -12.38 -35.06
C GLY A 242 -18.92 -13.86 -35.15
N GLN A 243 -19.73 -14.24 -36.14
CA GLN A 243 -19.94 -15.64 -36.53
C GLN A 243 -18.66 -16.20 -37.19
N GLY A 244 -18.22 -17.38 -36.75
CA GLY A 244 -17.15 -18.16 -37.39
C GLY A 244 -15.84 -18.20 -36.60
N GLU A 245 -15.46 -19.41 -36.14
CA GLU A 245 -14.15 -19.82 -35.61
C GLU A 245 -13.52 -19.10 -34.39
N ARG A 246 -14.12 -18.03 -33.87
CA ARG A 246 -13.64 -17.26 -32.70
C ARG A 246 -13.88 -17.81 -31.27
N PRO A 247 -14.52 -18.96 -30.96
CA PRO A 247 -14.81 -19.32 -29.55
C PRO A 247 -13.57 -19.62 -28.68
N LYS A 248 -12.52 -20.24 -29.25
CA LYS A 248 -11.37 -20.74 -28.46
C LYS A 248 -10.37 -19.64 -28.08
N GLU A 249 -10.10 -18.71 -29.00
CA GLU A 249 -9.26 -17.54 -28.74
C GLU A 249 -9.95 -16.57 -27.78
N ALA A 250 -11.24 -16.32 -28.02
CA ALA A 250 -12.03 -15.42 -27.21
C ALA A 250 -12.12 -15.94 -25.75
N SER A 251 -12.34 -17.24 -25.53
CA SER A 251 -12.34 -17.84 -24.17
C SER A 251 -11.04 -17.56 -23.40
N LYS A 252 -9.89 -17.53 -24.08
CA LYS A 252 -8.57 -17.30 -23.45
C LYS A 252 -8.27 -15.85 -23.11
N ILE A 253 -8.79 -14.86 -23.85
CA ILE A 253 -8.56 -13.44 -23.52
C ILE A 253 -9.25 -13.09 -22.20
N ASN A 254 -10.51 -13.52 -22.05
CA ASN A 254 -11.26 -13.30 -20.83
C ASN A 254 -10.79 -14.17 -19.66
N LEU A 255 -9.98 -15.22 -19.89
CA LEU A 255 -9.43 -16.03 -18.82
C LEU A 255 -8.61 -15.18 -17.84
N SER A 256 -7.66 -14.39 -18.36
CA SER A 256 -6.80 -13.51 -17.55
C SER A 256 -7.60 -12.48 -16.73
N LEU A 257 -8.58 -11.80 -17.33
CA LEU A 257 -9.42 -10.82 -16.63
C LEU A 257 -10.43 -11.46 -15.67
N SER A 258 -10.91 -12.67 -15.98
CA SER A 258 -11.77 -13.44 -15.07
C SER A 258 -10.99 -13.94 -13.86
N ALA A 259 -9.78 -14.46 -14.08
CA ALA A 259 -8.84 -14.85 -13.03
C ALA A 259 -8.50 -13.64 -12.14
N LEU A 260 -8.26 -12.48 -12.73
CA LEU A 260 -8.06 -11.23 -11.99
C LEU A 260 -9.28 -10.90 -11.11
N GLY A 261 -10.49 -11.03 -11.65
CA GLY A 261 -11.73 -10.85 -10.88
C GLY A 261 -11.90 -11.86 -9.73
N ASN A 262 -11.48 -13.11 -9.92
CA ASN A 262 -11.52 -14.15 -8.90
C ASN A 262 -10.51 -13.88 -7.78
N VAL A 263 -9.28 -13.47 -8.13
CA VAL A 263 -8.24 -13.07 -7.16
C VAL A 263 -8.72 -11.92 -6.30
N ILE A 264 -9.28 -10.86 -6.90
CA ILE A 264 -9.83 -9.71 -6.16
C ILE A 264 -10.95 -10.16 -5.23
N SER A 265 -11.86 -11.01 -5.70
CA SER A 265 -12.97 -11.50 -4.87
C SER A 265 -12.49 -12.31 -3.66
N ALA A 266 -11.51 -13.21 -3.88
CA ALA A 266 -10.93 -14.03 -2.83
C ALA A 266 -10.19 -13.19 -1.78
N LEU A 267 -9.47 -12.13 -2.21
CA LEU A 267 -8.75 -11.23 -1.31
C LEU A 267 -9.67 -10.43 -0.39
N ILE A 268 -10.90 -10.14 -0.82
CA ILE A 268 -11.84 -9.28 -0.06
C ILE A 268 -12.75 -10.11 0.86
N ASP A 269 -13.13 -11.32 0.47
CA ASP A 269 -13.97 -12.19 1.30
C ASP A 269 -13.29 -12.53 2.63
N GLY A 270 -11.95 -12.51 2.68
CA GLY A 270 -11.15 -12.69 3.91
C GLY A 270 -11.24 -14.09 4.54
N LYS A 271 -12.13 -14.95 4.03
CA LYS A 271 -12.31 -16.35 4.43
C LYS A 271 -11.53 -17.32 3.55
N SER A 272 -11.14 -16.87 2.35
CA SER A 272 -10.39 -17.69 1.41
C SER A 272 -8.95 -17.84 1.90
N THR A 273 -8.57 -19.06 2.29
CA THR A 273 -7.19 -19.39 2.68
C THR A 273 -6.23 -19.44 1.49
N HIS A 274 -6.76 -19.72 0.30
CA HIS A 274 -6.00 -19.81 -0.93
C HIS A 274 -6.49 -18.78 -1.95
N ILE A 275 -5.57 -17.96 -2.47
CA ILE A 275 -5.86 -16.97 -3.51
C ILE A 275 -5.41 -17.54 -4.87
N PRO A 276 -6.27 -17.58 -5.89
CA PRO A 276 -6.01 -18.31 -7.14
C PRO A 276 -5.13 -17.51 -8.13
N TYR A 277 -3.96 -17.03 -7.70
CA TYR A 277 -3.03 -16.29 -8.58
C TYR A 277 -2.59 -17.12 -9.79
N ARG A 278 -2.55 -18.45 -9.65
CA ARG A 278 -2.07 -19.38 -10.67
C ARG A 278 -3.01 -19.58 -11.85
N ASP A 279 -4.26 -19.10 -11.77
CA ASP A 279 -5.28 -19.26 -12.81
C ASP A 279 -4.95 -18.49 -14.10
N SER A 280 -4.05 -17.50 -14.04
CA SER A 280 -3.52 -16.83 -15.24
C SER A 280 -2.08 -16.33 -15.06
N LYS A 281 -1.36 -16.16 -16.17
CA LYS A 281 -0.03 -15.54 -16.18
C LYS A 281 -0.07 -14.10 -15.67
N LEU A 282 -1.13 -13.37 -15.99
CA LEU A 282 -1.33 -11.99 -15.55
C LEU A 282 -1.42 -11.91 -14.02
N THR A 283 -2.27 -12.74 -13.40
CA THR A 283 -2.45 -12.75 -11.95
C THR A 283 -1.22 -13.26 -11.20
N ARG A 284 -0.43 -14.16 -11.78
CA ARG A 284 0.87 -14.54 -11.21
C ARG A 284 1.87 -13.39 -11.26
N LEU A 285 1.94 -12.66 -12.37
CA LEU A 285 2.83 -11.50 -12.50
C LEU A 285 2.45 -10.34 -11.58
N LEU A 286 1.16 -10.15 -11.36
CA LEU A 286 0.63 -9.10 -10.50
C LEU A 286 0.37 -9.57 -9.06
N GLN A 287 0.88 -10.75 -8.68
CA GLN A 287 0.68 -11.32 -7.35
C GLN A 287 1.14 -10.35 -6.24
N ASP A 288 2.31 -9.73 -6.41
CA ASP A 288 2.80 -8.76 -5.43
C ASP A 288 1.97 -7.47 -5.43
N SER A 289 1.35 -7.15 -6.57
CA SER A 289 0.52 -5.95 -6.76
C SER A 289 -0.85 -6.08 -6.11
N LEU A 290 -1.33 -7.31 -5.87
CA LEU A 290 -2.68 -7.59 -5.37
C LEU A 290 -2.56 -8.38 -4.08
N GLY A 291 -2.53 -7.70 -2.93
CA GLY A 291 -2.40 -8.33 -1.61
C GLY A 291 -0.96 -8.62 -1.17
N GLY A 292 0.05 -8.25 -1.95
CA GLY A 292 1.47 -8.51 -1.67
C GLY A 292 2.30 -7.26 -1.34
N ASN A 293 3.61 -7.35 -1.63
CA ASN A 293 4.59 -6.28 -1.41
C ASN A 293 4.64 -5.30 -2.60
N ALA A 294 3.61 -4.46 -2.74
CA ALA A 294 3.63 -3.32 -3.66
C ALA A 294 2.59 -2.27 -3.28
N LYS A 295 2.85 -1.02 -3.64
CA LYS A 295 1.84 0.04 -3.69
C LYS A 295 1.15 -0.03 -5.06
N THR A 296 -0.18 -0.06 -5.09
CA THR A 296 -0.92 -0.34 -6.32
C THR A 296 -2.01 0.69 -6.56
N ILE A 297 -2.08 1.20 -7.78
CA ILE A 297 -3.13 2.09 -8.29
C ILE A 297 -3.87 1.39 -9.41
N MET A 298 -5.20 1.36 -9.30
CA MET A 298 -6.09 0.94 -10.37
C MET A 298 -6.76 2.18 -10.97
N VAL A 299 -6.59 2.42 -12.27
CA VAL A 299 -7.36 3.43 -12.99
C VAL A 299 -8.52 2.77 -13.73
N ALA A 300 -9.73 2.95 -13.22
CA ALA A 300 -10.95 2.44 -13.84
C ALA A 300 -11.49 3.44 -14.88
N THR A 301 -11.39 3.08 -16.16
CA THR A 301 -11.84 3.93 -17.28
C THR A 301 -13.25 3.55 -17.72
N LEU A 302 -14.10 4.56 -17.99
CA LEU A 302 -15.54 4.37 -18.23
C LEU A 302 -15.98 5.09 -19.51
N GLY A 303 -17.00 4.55 -20.17
CA GLY A 303 -17.65 5.19 -21.31
C GLY A 303 -18.88 5.99 -20.85
N PRO A 304 -19.01 7.28 -21.17
CA PRO A 304 -20.16 8.09 -20.73
C PRO A 304 -21.45 7.79 -21.50
N ALA A 305 -21.36 7.05 -22.61
CA ALA A 305 -22.49 6.76 -23.48
C ALA A 305 -23.43 5.70 -22.86
N SER A 306 -24.74 5.87 -23.07
CA SER A 306 -25.77 4.97 -22.53
C SER A 306 -25.62 3.51 -22.99
N HIS A 307 -25.09 3.27 -24.19
CA HIS A 307 -24.84 1.90 -24.69
C HIS A 307 -23.72 1.18 -23.94
N SER A 308 -22.83 1.92 -23.26
CA SER A 308 -21.76 1.39 -22.41
C SER A 308 -22.17 1.23 -20.95
N TYR A 309 -23.45 1.42 -20.61
CA TYR A 309 -23.93 1.40 -19.22
C TYR A 309 -23.59 0.10 -18.49
N ASP A 310 -23.88 -1.07 -19.06
CA ASP A 310 -23.65 -2.36 -18.40
C ASP A 310 -22.15 -2.59 -18.11
N GLU A 311 -21.30 -2.23 -19.08
CA GLU A 311 -19.85 -2.42 -18.96
C GLU A 311 -19.26 -1.42 -17.96
N SER A 312 -19.72 -0.17 -17.99
CA SER A 312 -19.33 0.84 -17.00
C SER A 312 -19.74 0.44 -15.59
N LEU A 313 -20.95 -0.11 -15.42
CA LEU A 313 -21.42 -0.64 -14.14
C LEU A 313 -20.57 -1.85 -13.68
N SER A 314 -20.19 -2.74 -14.60
CA SER A 314 -19.29 -3.86 -14.31
C SER A 314 -17.92 -3.38 -13.84
N THR A 315 -17.33 -2.40 -14.55
CA THR A 315 -16.05 -1.78 -14.19
C THR A 315 -16.11 -1.08 -12.83
N LEU A 316 -17.17 -0.31 -12.55
CA LEU A 316 -17.39 0.33 -11.26
C LEU A 316 -17.50 -0.68 -10.11
N ARG A 317 -18.25 -1.77 -10.30
CA ARG A 317 -18.37 -2.85 -9.31
C ARG A 317 -17.04 -3.56 -9.09
N PHE A 318 -16.24 -3.75 -10.14
CA PHE A 318 -14.91 -4.33 -10.05
C PHE A 318 -13.96 -3.42 -9.25
N ALA A 319 -13.89 -2.13 -9.60
CA ALA A 319 -13.08 -1.15 -8.89
C ALA A 319 -13.50 -1.00 -7.42
N ASN A 320 -14.81 -0.99 -7.14
CA ASN A 320 -15.32 -0.87 -5.78
C ASN A 320 -14.98 -2.09 -4.91
N ARG A 321 -14.79 -3.27 -5.52
CA ARG A 321 -14.20 -4.41 -4.84
C ARG A 321 -12.71 -4.17 -4.62
N ALA A 322 -11.96 -3.92 -5.69
CA ALA A 322 -10.51 -3.77 -5.68
C ALA A 322 -9.98 -2.79 -4.61
N LYS A 323 -10.68 -1.67 -4.36
CA LYS A 323 -10.27 -0.69 -3.33
C LYS A 323 -10.16 -1.24 -1.91
N ASN A 324 -10.79 -2.40 -1.62
CA ASN A 324 -10.75 -3.02 -0.30
C ASN A 324 -9.56 -3.97 -0.10
N ILE A 325 -8.78 -4.25 -1.17
CA ILE A 325 -7.57 -5.07 -1.06
C ILE A 325 -6.54 -4.34 -0.18
N LYS A 326 -5.91 -5.10 0.72
CA LYS A 326 -4.86 -4.59 1.61
C LYS A 326 -3.51 -5.16 1.21
N ASN A 327 -2.66 -4.30 0.66
CA ASN A 327 -1.26 -4.64 0.38
C ASN A 327 -0.37 -4.37 1.59
N LYS A 328 0.81 -4.98 1.61
CA LYS A 328 1.85 -4.80 2.64
C LYS A 328 3.16 -4.32 1.98
N PRO A 329 3.19 -3.09 1.44
CA PRO A 329 4.38 -2.56 0.77
C PRO A 329 5.54 -2.37 1.75
N ARG A 330 6.74 -2.74 1.32
CA ARG A 330 8.02 -2.62 2.02
C ARG A 330 9.06 -2.09 1.04
N VAL A 331 10.08 -1.42 1.56
CA VAL A 331 11.27 -1.03 0.79
C VAL A 331 12.03 -2.31 0.47
N ASN A 332 12.44 -2.50 -0.78
CA ASN A 332 13.35 -3.58 -1.13
C ASN A 332 14.79 -3.05 -0.99
N GLU A 333 15.43 -3.44 0.09
CA GLU A 333 16.80 -3.08 0.47
C GLU A 333 17.52 -4.34 0.93
N ASP A 334 18.83 -4.27 1.13
CA ASP A 334 19.57 -5.42 1.64
C ASP A 334 18.98 -5.89 2.99
N PRO A 335 18.93 -7.21 3.27
CA PRO A 335 18.35 -7.73 4.51
C PRO A 335 18.99 -7.13 5.78
N LYS A 336 20.28 -6.77 5.67
CA LYS A 336 21.04 -6.08 6.71
C LYS A 336 20.47 -4.70 7.00
N ASP A 337 20.27 -3.90 5.95
CA ASP A 337 19.73 -2.53 6.04
C ASP A 337 18.28 -2.52 6.53
N THR A 338 17.50 -3.49 6.08
CA THR A 338 16.12 -3.71 6.53
C THR A 338 16.09 -3.90 8.05
N LEU A 339 16.93 -4.80 8.57
CA LEU A 339 16.99 -5.12 9.99
C LEU A 339 17.49 -3.94 10.84
N LEU A 340 18.51 -3.23 10.35
CA LEU A 340 19.05 -2.03 11.00
C LEU A 340 17.97 -0.93 11.11
N ARG A 341 17.22 -0.68 10.02
CA ARG A 341 16.14 0.31 10.01
C ARG A 341 15.00 -0.09 10.95
N GLU A 342 14.58 -1.35 10.94
CA GLU A 342 13.54 -1.84 11.86
C GLU A 342 13.96 -1.68 13.33
N PHE A 343 15.22 -1.95 13.66
CA PHE A 343 15.75 -1.70 15.00
C PHE A 343 15.81 -0.21 15.35
N GLN A 344 16.22 0.65 14.44
CA GLN A 344 16.24 2.10 14.66
C GLN A 344 14.83 2.69 14.84
N GLU A 345 13.86 2.24 14.04
CA GLU A 345 12.45 2.62 14.17
C GLU A 345 11.89 2.19 15.54
N GLU A 346 12.18 0.95 15.95
CA GLU A 346 11.73 0.45 17.26
C GLU A 346 12.42 1.17 18.42
N ILE A 347 13.74 1.44 18.34
CA ILE A 347 14.46 2.27 19.31
C ILE A 347 13.82 3.66 19.41
N THR A 348 13.48 4.28 18.28
CA THR A 348 12.86 5.61 18.24
C THR A 348 11.46 5.57 18.87
N ARG A 349 10.68 4.53 18.58
CA ARG A 349 9.36 4.30 19.19
C ARG A 349 9.46 4.12 20.70
N LEU A 350 10.42 3.32 21.18
CA LEU A 350 10.67 3.10 22.60
C LEU A 350 11.15 4.38 23.30
N LYS A 351 12.06 5.15 22.67
CA LYS A 351 12.47 6.48 23.16
C LYS A 351 11.27 7.43 23.29
N ALA A 352 10.40 7.48 22.29
CA ALA A 352 9.20 8.32 22.33
C ALA A 352 8.21 7.89 23.44
N GLN A 353 8.09 6.58 23.70
CA GLN A 353 7.29 6.06 24.81
C GLN A 353 7.88 6.47 26.18
N LEU A 354 9.21 6.35 26.34
CA LEU A 354 9.92 6.80 27.55
C LEU A 354 9.75 8.31 27.78
N GLU A 355 9.90 9.14 26.74
CA GLU A 355 9.70 10.59 26.87
C GLU A 355 8.26 10.95 27.24
N LYS A 356 7.27 10.33 26.58
CA LYS A 356 5.86 10.56 26.89
C LYS A 356 5.52 10.18 28.33
N ARG A 357 6.12 9.10 28.85
CA ARG A 357 5.95 8.64 30.23
C ARG A 357 6.70 9.53 31.24
N GLY A 358 7.91 9.97 30.90
CA GLY A 358 8.68 10.95 31.67
C GLY A 358 7.96 12.29 31.80
N MET A 359 7.32 12.78 30.73
CA MET A 359 6.49 13.99 30.77
C MET A 359 5.24 13.80 31.64
N LEU A 360 4.58 12.64 31.58
CA LEU A 360 3.44 12.31 32.45
C LEU A 360 3.86 12.25 33.93
N SER A 361 5.03 11.67 34.22
CA SER A 361 5.63 11.61 35.56
C SER A 361 5.95 13.00 36.12
N GLN A 362 6.55 13.89 35.31
CA GLN A 362 6.79 15.29 35.69
C GLN A 362 5.50 16.08 35.89
N LYS A 363 4.48 15.86 35.05
CA LYS A 363 3.16 16.52 35.18
C LYS A 363 2.45 16.07 36.46
N ARG A 364 2.54 14.78 36.83
CA ARG A 364 2.05 14.25 38.11
C ARG A 364 2.82 14.85 39.31
N ARG A 365 4.16 14.96 39.24
CA ARG A 365 4.96 15.63 40.29
C ARG A 365 4.64 17.12 40.41
N ARG A 366 4.39 17.82 39.30
CA ARG A 366 4.03 19.24 39.29
C ARG A 366 2.65 19.47 39.86
N ASN A 367 1.66 18.63 39.53
CA ASN A 367 0.32 18.69 40.13
C ASN A 367 0.34 18.31 41.62
N SER A 368 1.14 17.32 42.02
CA SER A 368 1.35 16.97 43.44
C SER A 368 1.97 18.12 44.25
N ARG A 369 2.98 18.81 43.70
CA ARG A 369 3.56 20.01 44.31
C ARG A 369 2.59 21.20 44.35
N ARG A 370 1.77 21.39 43.30
CA ARG A 370 0.76 22.45 43.26
C ARG A 370 -0.37 22.20 44.27
N LYS A 371 -0.80 20.96 44.45
CA LYS A 371 -1.81 20.58 45.45
C LYS A 371 -1.29 20.78 46.88
N LYS A 372 -0.01 20.46 47.14
CA LYS A 372 0.66 20.74 48.43
C LYS A 372 0.88 22.22 48.76
N VAL A 373 0.82 23.13 47.78
CA VAL A 373 1.01 24.58 48.00
C VAL A 373 -0.34 25.30 48.11
N VAL A 374 -1.43 24.70 47.63
CA VAL A 374 -2.77 25.31 47.65
C VAL A 374 -3.63 24.81 48.81
N GLU A 375 -3.36 23.63 49.37
CA GLU A 375 -4.07 23.13 50.57
C GLU A 375 -3.38 23.60 51.87
N GLY A 376 -3.46 24.90 52.10
CA GLY A 376 -3.69 25.44 53.43
C GLY A 376 -5.18 25.67 53.58
N GLU A 377 -5.83 24.81 54.38
CA GLU A 377 -7.24 24.85 54.80
C GLU A 377 -8.33 24.48 53.76
N GLY A 378 -9.12 23.44 54.07
CA GLY A 378 -10.47 23.25 53.53
C GLY A 378 -10.79 21.86 52.95
N ASN A 379 -11.51 21.05 53.73
CA ASN A 379 -12.26 19.85 53.32
C ASN A 379 -13.13 20.09 52.07
N THR A 380 -13.13 19.20 51.06
CA THR A 380 -14.34 18.45 50.62
C THR A 380 -14.00 17.29 49.67
N GLU A 381 -14.59 16.14 50.01
CA GLU A 381 -15.05 14.96 49.26
C GLU A 381 -14.69 14.78 47.76
N ALA A 382 -14.21 13.59 47.43
CA ALA A 382 -14.42 12.94 46.12
C ALA A 382 -14.36 11.41 46.31
N GLU A 383 -15.54 10.79 46.42
CA GLU A 383 -15.74 9.35 46.32
C GLU A 383 -15.83 8.92 44.84
N GLY A 384 -15.35 7.70 44.56
CA GLY A 384 -15.77 6.91 43.40
C GLY A 384 -14.73 6.75 42.30
N GLU A 385 -13.88 5.71 42.38
CA GLU A 385 -13.20 5.04 41.26
C GLU A 385 -12.36 3.86 41.81
N GLU A 386 -12.97 2.75 42.26
CA GLU A 386 -12.22 1.57 42.76
C GLU A 386 -12.47 0.24 42.04
N ASP A 387 -13.36 0.15 41.04
CA ASP A 387 -13.83 -1.17 40.55
C ASP A 387 -13.34 -1.60 39.15
N ASN A 388 -12.12 -1.27 38.70
CA ASN A 388 -11.67 -1.70 37.35
C ASN A 388 -10.18 -2.01 37.15
N ASP A 389 -9.39 -2.21 38.22
CA ASP A 389 -7.91 -2.32 38.12
C ASP A 389 -7.41 -3.76 37.83
N GLU A 390 -8.03 -4.79 38.41
CA GLU A 390 -7.54 -6.18 38.31
C GLU A 390 -7.68 -6.80 36.90
N GLY A 391 -8.64 -6.33 36.10
CA GLY A 391 -8.85 -6.79 34.73
C GLY A 391 -7.84 -6.20 33.72
N LEU A 392 -7.26 -5.04 34.04
CA LEU A 392 -6.29 -4.35 33.18
C LEU A 392 -4.87 -4.90 33.36
N GLU A 393 -4.48 -5.22 34.60
CA GLU A 393 -3.18 -5.82 34.92
C GLU A 393 -3.00 -7.19 34.25
N LYS A 394 -4.01 -8.05 34.33
CA LYS A 394 -3.97 -9.40 33.76
C LYS A 394 -3.94 -9.42 32.24
N ASN A 395 -4.60 -8.45 31.60
CA ASN A 395 -4.56 -8.26 30.15
C ASN A 395 -3.19 -7.71 29.69
N MET A 396 -2.56 -6.87 30.52
CA MET A 396 -1.23 -6.32 30.24
C MET A 396 -0.13 -7.39 30.37
N GLU A 397 -0.18 -8.23 31.39
CA GLU A 397 0.78 -9.34 31.57
C GLU A 397 0.72 -10.36 30.43
N ASN A 398 -0.49 -10.73 29.98
CA ASN A 398 -0.66 -11.65 28.86
C ASN A 398 -0.14 -11.05 27.55
N TYR A 399 -0.42 -9.77 27.30
CA TYR A 399 0.10 -9.06 26.12
C TYR A 399 1.64 -8.99 26.14
N LEU A 400 2.24 -8.70 27.30
CA LEU A 400 3.69 -8.63 27.46
C LEU A 400 4.38 -9.99 27.28
N LYS A 401 3.76 -11.07 27.77
CA LYS A 401 4.28 -12.44 27.61
C LYS A 401 4.27 -12.88 26.14
N GLU A 402 3.20 -12.58 25.43
CA GLU A 402 3.03 -12.91 24.01
C GLU A 402 3.99 -12.09 23.11
N GLN A 403 4.24 -10.81 23.43
CA GLN A 403 5.28 -10.03 22.75
C GLN A 403 6.69 -10.58 23.03
N LYS A 404 6.94 -11.09 24.23
CA LYS A 404 8.26 -11.61 24.63
C LYS A 404 8.58 -12.94 23.94
N GLU A 405 7.62 -13.86 23.86
CA GLU A 405 7.79 -15.13 23.12
C GLU A 405 8.03 -14.89 21.63
N ARG A 406 7.25 -13.98 21.00
CA ARG A 406 7.51 -13.58 19.60
C ARG A 406 8.91 -13.01 19.38
N LEU A 407 9.40 -12.21 20.33
CA LEU A 407 10.73 -11.61 20.28
C LEU A 407 11.84 -12.65 20.40
N GLU A 408 11.64 -13.69 21.20
CA GLU A 408 12.60 -14.79 21.35
C GLU A 408 12.63 -15.70 20.11
N GLU A 409 11.47 -15.98 19.49
CA GLU A 409 11.40 -16.73 18.23
C GLU A 409 12.08 -15.97 17.08
N GLU A 410 11.84 -14.65 16.98
CA GLU A 410 12.43 -13.79 15.95
C GLU A 410 13.95 -13.62 16.17
N LYS A 411 14.40 -13.54 17.43
CA LYS A 411 15.83 -13.51 17.79
C LYS A 411 16.54 -14.82 17.42
N ALA A 412 15.89 -15.98 17.63
CA ALA A 412 16.45 -17.29 17.26
C ALA A 412 16.56 -17.46 15.74
N ALA A 413 15.56 -17.03 14.98
CA ALA A 413 15.59 -17.07 13.51
C ALA A 413 16.70 -16.20 12.90
N ILE A 414 17.06 -15.11 13.58
CA ILE A 414 18.04 -14.10 13.12
C ILE A 414 19.48 -14.44 13.52
N GLN A 415 19.69 -15.39 14.43
CA GLN A 415 21.01 -15.83 14.91
C GLN A 415 21.67 -16.86 13.99
N ASP A 416 20.89 -17.55 13.16
CA ASP A 416 21.38 -18.65 12.31
C ASP A 416 21.95 -18.17 10.95
N ASP A 417 21.78 -16.89 10.61
CA ASP A 417 22.26 -16.32 9.34
C ASP A 417 23.55 -15.50 9.55
N HIS A 418 24.68 -16.09 9.14
CA HIS A 418 26.02 -15.62 9.52
C HIS A 418 26.75 -14.95 8.35
N SER A 419 26.88 -13.62 8.34
CA SER A 419 27.97 -12.88 7.64
C SER A 419 28.00 -11.36 7.90
N LEU A 420 29.12 -10.90 8.49
CA LEU A 420 29.78 -9.57 8.45
C LEU A 420 29.09 -8.28 8.93
N VAL A 421 27.92 -8.31 9.56
CA VAL A 421 27.38 -7.14 10.32
C VAL A 421 27.02 -7.57 11.74
N SER A 422 27.95 -8.22 12.44
CA SER A 422 27.70 -8.65 13.83
C SER A 422 27.82 -7.48 14.80
N GLU A 423 28.83 -6.61 14.66
CA GLU A 423 29.13 -5.61 15.69
C GLU A 423 28.11 -4.47 15.79
N GLU A 424 27.63 -3.91 14.68
CA GLU A 424 26.60 -2.86 14.73
C GLU A 424 25.22 -3.42 15.10
N LYS A 425 24.87 -4.59 14.57
CA LYS A 425 23.68 -5.35 14.99
C LYS A 425 23.74 -5.65 16.49
N GLN A 426 24.90 -6.07 17.01
CA GLN A 426 25.12 -6.32 18.44
C GLN A 426 24.94 -5.02 19.24
N LYS A 427 25.52 -3.90 18.81
CA LYS A 427 25.37 -2.59 19.48
C LYS A 427 23.90 -2.13 19.54
N LEU A 428 23.15 -2.26 18.44
CA LEU A 428 21.73 -1.90 18.41
C LEU A 428 20.87 -2.86 19.24
N LEU A 429 21.20 -4.15 19.25
CA LEU A 429 20.56 -5.14 20.12
C LEU A 429 20.82 -4.83 21.60
N GLU A 430 22.05 -4.45 21.96
CA GLU A 430 22.42 -4.02 23.31
C GLU A 430 21.71 -2.72 23.70
N GLU A 431 21.61 -1.74 22.80
CA GLU A 431 20.85 -0.50 23.04
C GLU A 431 19.36 -0.79 23.24
N LYS A 432 18.78 -1.69 22.44
CA LYS A 432 17.40 -2.16 22.58
C LYS A 432 17.17 -2.89 23.90
N GLU A 433 18.04 -3.83 24.28
CA GLU A 433 17.95 -4.55 25.57
C GLU A 433 18.03 -3.59 26.76
N LYS A 434 18.93 -2.60 26.69
CA LYS A 434 19.04 -1.54 27.70
C LYS A 434 17.76 -0.71 27.80
N MET A 435 17.14 -0.34 26.68
CA MET A 435 15.88 0.41 26.69
C MET A 435 14.71 -0.38 27.27
N ILE A 436 14.63 -1.67 26.97
CA ILE A 436 13.61 -2.56 27.54
C ILE A 436 13.78 -2.63 29.06
N GLU A 437 15.02 -2.79 29.53
CA GLU A 437 15.32 -2.82 30.97
C GLU A 437 15.01 -1.49 31.66
N ASP A 438 15.30 -0.36 31.02
CA ASP A 438 14.96 0.97 31.55
C ASP A 438 13.43 1.16 31.63
N LEU A 439 12.67 0.69 30.62
CA LEU A 439 11.21 0.66 30.63
C LEU A 439 10.65 -0.17 31.78
N ARG A 440 11.27 -1.32 32.06
CA ARG A 440 10.89 -2.22 33.15
C ARG A 440 11.14 -1.58 34.52
N LYS A 441 12.31 -0.98 34.72
CA LYS A 441 12.62 -0.24 35.96
C LYS A 441 11.69 0.94 36.18
N GLU A 442 11.31 1.65 35.12
CA GLU A 442 10.34 2.74 35.23
C GLU A 442 8.94 2.21 35.58
N GLN A 443 8.52 1.05 35.05
CA GLN A 443 7.28 0.36 35.45
C GLN A 443 7.28 0.04 36.95
N GLU A 444 8.31 -0.67 37.42
CA GLU A 444 8.46 -1.04 38.83
C GLU A 444 8.49 0.20 39.74
N ALA A 445 9.17 1.28 39.32
CA ALA A 445 9.18 2.54 40.07
C ALA A 445 7.81 3.21 40.11
N THR A 446 7.04 3.19 39.02
CA THR A 446 5.65 3.69 39.02
C THR A 446 4.72 2.87 39.88
N GLU A 447 4.86 1.54 39.91
CA GLU A 447 4.09 0.66 40.79
C GLU A 447 4.44 0.89 42.27
N LEU A 448 5.73 0.98 42.61
CA LEU A 448 6.17 1.29 43.97
C LEU A 448 5.67 2.66 44.45
N LEU A 449 5.62 3.65 43.55
CA LEU A 449 5.03 4.95 43.84
C LEU A 449 3.51 4.86 44.05
N ALA A 450 2.81 4.06 43.24
CA ALA A 450 1.37 3.81 43.40
C ALA A 450 1.08 3.11 44.73
N ILE A 451 1.85 2.07 45.09
CA ILE A 451 1.75 1.37 46.37
C ILE A 451 2.05 2.32 47.53
N LYS A 452 3.15 3.10 47.48
CA LYS A 452 3.45 4.11 48.52
C LYS A 452 2.35 5.15 48.66
N TYR A 453 1.76 5.58 47.55
CA TYR A 453 0.63 6.51 47.58
C TYR A 453 -0.59 5.86 48.26
N LYS A 454 -0.93 4.61 47.90
CA LYS A 454 -2.03 3.83 48.51
C LYS A 454 -1.83 3.64 50.02
N VAL A 455 -0.60 3.32 50.44
CA VAL A 455 -0.21 3.19 51.87
C VAL A 455 -0.26 4.53 52.60
N SER A 456 0.21 5.61 51.98
CA SER A 456 0.20 6.94 52.61
C SER A 456 -1.22 7.45 52.82
N VAL A 457 -2.12 7.19 51.86
CA VAL A 457 -3.54 7.53 51.97
C VAL A 457 -4.21 6.71 53.08
N SER A 458 -3.90 5.42 53.21
CA SER A 458 -4.49 4.56 54.25
C SER A 458 -3.95 4.81 55.67
N VAL A 459 -2.72 5.31 55.81
CA VAL A 459 -2.18 5.75 57.12
C VAL A 459 -2.83 7.07 57.58
N LEU A 460 -3.21 7.94 56.65
CA LEU A 460 -3.88 9.21 56.96
C LEU A 460 -5.38 9.05 57.32
N THR A 461 -5.99 7.90 57.02
CA THR A 461 -7.41 7.62 57.31
C THR A 461 -7.65 6.71 58.52
N ALA A 462 -6.60 6.34 59.27
CA ALA A 462 -6.75 5.49 60.44
C ALA A 462 -7.39 6.26 61.63
N PRO A 463 -8.51 5.80 62.22
CA PRO A 463 -9.17 6.48 63.33
C PRO A 463 -8.32 6.41 64.63
N PRO A 464 -8.38 7.42 65.51
CA PRO A 464 -7.57 7.46 66.72
C PRO A 464 -7.93 6.32 67.68
N ARG A 465 -6.94 5.53 68.10
CA ARG A 465 -7.10 4.48 69.12
C ARG A 465 -7.23 5.12 70.51
N VAL A 466 -8.44 5.11 71.06
CA VAL A 466 -8.70 5.50 72.46
C VAL A 466 -8.48 4.29 73.36
N CYS A 467 -7.42 4.32 74.17
CA CYS A 467 -7.22 3.36 75.26
C CYS A 467 -7.94 3.86 76.51
N VAL A 468 -8.92 3.11 77.01
CA VAL A 468 -9.60 3.40 78.28
C VAL A 468 -9.09 2.43 79.35
N ALA A 469 -8.38 2.96 80.35
CA ALA A 469 -8.06 2.25 81.57
C ALA A 469 -9.22 2.41 82.57
N LYS A 470 -9.78 1.30 83.07
CA LYS A 470 -10.76 1.32 84.16
C LYS A 470 -10.03 1.46 85.49
N LEU A 471 -10.34 2.51 86.23
CA LEU A 471 -10.05 2.67 87.65
C LEU A 471 -11.37 2.94 88.38
N GLY A 472 -11.68 2.10 89.38
CA GLY A 472 -12.84 2.22 90.27
C GLY A 472 -14.04 1.41 89.84
#